data_AF-A0A3B9ZFC9-F1
#
_entry.id   AF-A0A3B9ZFC9-F1
#
_cell.length_a   1.000
_cell.length_b   1.000
_cell.length_c   1.000
_cell.angle_alpha   90.00
_cell.angle_beta   90.00
_cell.angle_gamma   90.00
#
_symmetry.space_group_name_H-M   'P 1'
#
loop_
_entity.id
_entity.type
_entity.pdbx_description
1 polymer ?
#
loop_
_entity_poly.entity_id
_entity_poly.type
_entity_poly.pdbx_seq_one_letter_code
_entity_poly.pdbx_strand_id
1 'polypeptide(L)'
;MKKPFLNLAVAAGLLFATVSSLRAYDEVSASDTGDNKILIIVKQSIYLSIKDALSQYISDLEAENYRVILVKSSSSTAKAFREDINSIYSDGKDLQGAILIGTLPSAKIKVDKDYILTDIYYMDLDGTWTGNDKTGKYTAHSAGSGDVEPEIWVSRLSSKQVSGSSEIAFLKRYLTKNNDYRLGELDSPPDHKGLVYLDDDSSSNTVDLTKAYNTVDTHNTGTTASGFEGKLTSGHEYVHLESAKVKATTSFSFKNGDTTEKVSYGDMSSAKGLFYVFLSPWSGNYAAVNYIAGHSIFSNDYGLIAIADSGSGSFSSTEKIYEKLSLDSRKNFGEGFLEWFKANQTTSTTDYANYGLILFGDPTLSIDPPIAAIGSIEWTGSEVSFSGSGTIKSGSIASYKWRSDKDGDLSENSSFNSSSLSNGAHSIYFKVKDSLGRWSSEAQTSFTYTNTALPTITI
;
A
#
# COMPACT_ATOMS: atom_id res chain seq x y z
N MET A 1 -30.15 63.97 -11.29
CA MET A 1 -30.95 62.75 -11.55
C MET A 1 -30.02 61.55 -11.52
N LYS A 2 -30.42 60.49 -10.82
CA LYS A 2 -29.67 59.23 -10.61
C LYS A 2 -29.89 58.24 -11.77
N LYS A 3 -28.93 57.30 -11.87
CA LYS A 3 -28.97 55.90 -12.38
C LYS A 3 -28.43 55.64 -13.80
N PRO A 4 -27.87 54.43 -14.06
CA PRO A 4 -26.90 53.71 -13.24
C PRO A 4 -25.79 53.00 -14.06
N PHE A 5 -24.80 52.49 -13.32
CA PHE A 5 -23.74 51.58 -13.75
C PHE A 5 -24.27 50.27 -14.34
N LEU A 6 -23.61 49.78 -15.40
CA LEU A 6 -23.72 48.42 -15.90
C LEU A 6 -22.37 47.72 -15.69
N ASN A 7 -22.39 46.63 -14.91
CA ASN A 7 -21.25 45.76 -14.65
C ASN A 7 -20.72 45.14 -15.94
N LEU A 8 -19.43 45.32 -16.22
CA LEU A 8 -18.71 44.59 -17.26
C LEU A 8 -18.09 43.34 -16.62
N ALA A 9 -18.77 42.20 -16.74
CA ALA A 9 -18.15 40.90 -16.50
C ALA A 9 -17.13 40.66 -17.62
N VAL A 10 -15.84 40.67 -17.28
CA VAL A 10 -14.77 40.27 -18.19
C VAL A 10 -14.78 38.74 -18.27
N ALA A 11 -15.35 38.22 -19.35
CA ALA A 11 -15.16 36.84 -19.77
C ALA A 11 -13.73 36.69 -20.29
N ALA A 12 -12.83 36.18 -19.44
CA ALA A 12 -11.54 35.65 -19.90
C ALA A 12 -11.79 34.24 -20.46
N GLY A 13 -12.15 34.19 -21.74
CA GLY A 13 -12.15 32.94 -22.50
C GLY A 13 -10.72 32.44 -22.64
N LEU A 14 -10.37 31.37 -21.91
CA LEU A 14 -9.20 30.58 -22.25
C LEU A 14 -9.45 29.89 -23.58
N LEU A 15 -8.55 30.16 -24.51
CA LEU A 15 -8.43 29.53 -25.81
C LEU A 15 -8.27 28.02 -25.63
N PHE A 16 -9.32 27.23 -25.89
CA PHE A 16 -9.16 25.80 -26.13
C PHE A 16 -8.50 25.62 -27.49
N ALA A 17 -7.19 25.37 -27.50
CA ALA A 17 -6.51 24.87 -28.68
C ALA A 17 -7.01 23.44 -28.94
N THR A 18 -7.82 23.29 -29.99
CA THR A 18 -8.28 22.01 -30.50
C THR A 18 -7.13 21.26 -31.18
N VAL A 19 -6.54 20.33 -30.46
CA VAL A 19 -6.18 19.00 -30.97
C VAL A 19 -6.68 18.01 -29.92
N SER A 20 -7.91 17.51 -30.08
CA SER A 20 -8.39 16.38 -29.30
C SER A 20 -7.63 15.13 -29.78
N SER A 21 -6.47 14.83 -29.21
CA SER A 21 -6.21 13.42 -28.94
C SER A 21 -7.33 12.99 -27.99
N LEU A 22 -8.15 12.04 -28.41
CA LEU A 22 -9.10 11.41 -27.48
C LEU A 22 -8.25 10.76 -26.39
N ARG A 23 -8.10 11.42 -25.25
CA ARG A 23 -7.54 10.80 -24.05
C ARG A 23 -8.44 9.62 -23.71
N ALA A 24 -7.87 8.43 -23.47
CA ALA A 24 -8.67 7.23 -23.20
C ALA A 24 -9.10 7.13 -21.73
N TYR A 25 -8.98 8.25 -21.01
CA TYR A 25 -9.40 8.43 -19.64
C TYR A 25 -10.33 9.64 -19.46
N ASP A 26 -11.24 9.50 -18.51
CA ASP A 26 -12.06 10.60 -17.97
C ASP A 26 -11.51 10.98 -16.59
N GLU A 27 -11.08 12.23 -16.41
CA GLU A 27 -10.79 12.76 -15.08
C GLU A 27 -12.08 12.86 -14.27
N VAL A 28 -12.04 12.38 -13.03
CA VAL A 28 -13.18 12.38 -12.11
C VAL A 28 -13.01 13.47 -11.06
N SER A 29 -11.84 13.54 -10.47
CA SER A 29 -11.47 14.52 -9.45
C SER A 29 -9.95 14.67 -9.38
N ALA A 30 -9.50 15.87 -9.05
CA ALA A 30 -8.13 16.13 -8.61
C ALA A 30 -8.22 16.89 -7.29
N SER A 31 -7.52 16.42 -6.27
CA SER A 31 -7.39 17.16 -5.02
C SER A 31 -6.57 18.43 -5.25
N ASP A 32 -6.94 19.53 -4.61
CA ASP A 32 -6.22 20.82 -4.70
C ASP A 32 -5.17 20.98 -3.59
N THR A 33 -5.12 20.03 -2.64
CA THR A 33 -4.28 20.07 -1.45
C THR A 33 -3.46 18.79 -1.31
N GLY A 34 -2.30 18.87 -0.65
CA GLY A 34 -1.38 17.76 -0.47
C GLY A 34 -0.08 17.95 -1.26
N ASP A 35 1.04 17.57 -0.64
CA ASP A 35 2.36 17.69 -1.26
C ASP A 35 2.74 16.44 -2.08
N ASN A 36 2.09 15.30 -1.80
CA ASN A 36 2.41 14.01 -2.41
C ASN A 36 1.42 13.67 -3.52
N LYS A 37 1.74 14.01 -4.77
CA LYS A 37 0.83 13.79 -5.90
C LYS A 37 0.83 12.33 -6.35
N ILE A 38 -0.35 11.70 -6.38
CA ILE A 38 -0.53 10.31 -6.83
C ILE A 38 -1.74 10.16 -7.73
N LEU A 39 -1.72 9.11 -8.57
CA LEU A 39 -2.76 8.82 -9.55
C LEU A 39 -3.49 7.53 -9.18
N ILE A 40 -4.81 7.58 -9.11
CA ILE A 40 -5.66 6.40 -9.05
C ILE A 40 -6.33 6.21 -10.40
N ILE A 41 -6.13 5.04 -11.01
CA ILE A 41 -6.73 4.66 -12.28
C ILE A 41 -7.67 3.50 -12.04
N VAL A 42 -8.97 3.73 -12.24
CA VAL A 42 -10.00 2.69 -12.08
C VAL A 42 -10.55 2.28 -13.44
N LYS A 43 -10.76 0.97 -13.64
CA LYS A 43 -11.47 0.48 -14.82
C LYS A 43 -12.88 1.11 -14.89
N GLN A 44 -13.20 1.77 -16.00
CA GLN A 44 -14.42 2.56 -16.12
C GLN A 44 -15.70 1.77 -15.80
N SER A 45 -15.78 0.51 -16.22
CA SER A 45 -16.98 -0.32 -16.04
C SER A 45 -17.30 -0.68 -14.59
N ILE A 46 -16.33 -0.58 -13.67
CA ILE A 46 -16.51 -0.95 -12.26
C ILE A 46 -16.60 0.26 -11.33
N TYR A 47 -16.20 1.44 -11.79
CA TYR A 47 -16.12 2.66 -10.97
C TYR A 47 -17.40 2.94 -10.17
N LEU A 48 -18.56 2.97 -10.83
CA LEU A 48 -19.83 3.25 -10.16
C LEU A 48 -20.17 2.24 -9.06
N SER A 49 -19.71 0.99 -9.20
CA SER A 49 -19.99 -0.06 -8.22
C SER A 49 -19.13 0.04 -6.96
N ILE A 50 -17.97 0.71 -7.03
CA ILE A 50 -17.03 0.85 -5.90
C ILE A 50 -16.84 2.31 -5.46
N LYS A 51 -17.57 3.26 -6.05
CA LYS A 51 -17.38 4.69 -5.86
C LYS A 51 -17.28 5.09 -4.38
N ASP A 52 -18.22 4.65 -3.54
CA ASP A 52 -18.25 5.09 -2.14
C ASP A 52 -17.05 4.59 -1.35
N ALA A 53 -16.65 3.33 -1.56
CA ALA A 53 -15.44 2.77 -0.94
C ALA A 53 -14.17 3.47 -1.46
N LEU A 54 -14.16 3.85 -2.74
CA LEU A 54 -13.05 4.58 -3.34
C LEU A 54 -12.97 6.02 -2.82
N SER A 55 -14.12 6.67 -2.59
CA SER A 55 -14.18 8.00 -1.98
C SER A 55 -13.63 7.98 -0.56
N GLN A 56 -13.97 6.98 0.25
CA GLN A 56 -13.38 6.82 1.58
C GLN A 56 -11.86 6.67 1.49
N TYR A 57 -11.37 5.80 0.61
CA TYR A 57 -9.94 5.59 0.41
C TYR A 57 -9.20 6.86 -0.01
N ILE A 58 -9.80 7.67 -0.90
CA ILE A 58 -9.24 8.97 -1.28
C ILE A 58 -9.19 9.92 -0.08
N SER A 59 -10.26 9.99 0.72
CA SER A 59 -10.27 10.82 1.94
C SER A 59 -9.21 10.38 2.96
N ASP A 60 -8.95 9.08 3.08
CA ASP A 60 -7.88 8.57 3.94
C ASP A 60 -6.50 9.04 3.45
N LEU A 61 -6.25 8.95 2.14
CA LEU A 61 -5.00 9.42 1.52
C LEU A 61 -4.83 10.94 1.64
N GLU A 62 -5.89 11.72 1.42
CA GLU A 62 -5.86 13.17 1.57
C GLU A 62 -5.58 13.59 3.02
N ALA A 63 -6.13 12.84 3.99
CA ALA A 63 -5.81 13.03 5.40
C ALA A 63 -4.33 12.75 5.72
N GLU A 64 -3.64 12.01 4.85
CA GLU A 64 -2.20 11.70 4.90
C GLU A 64 -1.35 12.60 3.98
N ASN A 65 -1.89 13.76 3.58
CA ASN A 65 -1.21 14.76 2.75
C ASN A 65 -0.92 14.31 1.31
N TYR A 66 -1.66 13.32 0.80
CA TYR A 66 -1.61 12.98 -0.63
C TYR A 66 -2.57 13.85 -1.44
N ARG A 67 -2.07 14.35 -2.57
CA ARG A 67 -2.86 14.98 -3.61
C ARG A 67 -3.28 13.93 -4.63
N VAL A 68 -4.54 13.49 -4.59
CA VAL A 68 -5.02 12.38 -5.43
C VAL A 68 -5.64 12.89 -6.72
N ILE A 69 -5.20 12.34 -7.86
CA ILE A 69 -5.87 12.44 -9.16
C ILE A 69 -6.61 11.13 -9.40
N LEU A 70 -7.91 11.17 -9.57
CA LEU A 70 -8.73 10.00 -9.92
C LEU A 70 -9.15 10.08 -11.39
N VAL A 71 -8.82 9.03 -12.14
CA VAL A 71 -9.25 8.86 -13.54
C VAL A 71 -9.93 7.51 -13.76
N LYS A 72 -10.92 7.49 -14.64
CA LYS A 72 -11.49 6.24 -15.16
C LYS A 72 -10.79 5.92 -16.48
N SER A 73 -10.33 4.69 -16.65
CA SER A 73 -9.72 4.25 -17.91
C SER A 73 -10.64 3.30 -18.69
N SER A 74 -10.70 3.54 -20.00
CA SER A 74 -11.28 2.64 -21.02
C SER A 74 -10.22 2.04 -21.96
N SER A 75 -8.94 2.35 -21.70
CA SER A 75 -7.82 2.01 -22.56
C SER A 75 -7.73 0.49 -22.74
N SER A 76 -7.56 0.06 -23.98
CA SER A 76 -7.62 -1.36 -24.36
C SER A 76 -6.25 -1.97 -24.65
N THR A 77 -5.21 -1.14 -24.83
CA THR A 77 -3.83 -1.57 -25.11
C THR A 77 -2.88 -1.02 -24.05
N ALA A 78 -1.78 -1.74 -23.83
CA ALA A 78 -0.75 -1.33 -22.88
C ALA A 78 -0.15 0.04 -23.25
N LYS A 79 0.12 0.27 -24.55
CA LYS A 79 0.68 1.52 -25.05
C LYS A 79 -0.22 2.73 -24.80
N ALA A 80 -1.50 2.65 -25.17
CA ALA A 80 -2.43 3.75 -24.94
C ALA A 80 -2.57 4.04 -23.44
N PHE A 81 -2.58 2.99 -22.61
CA PHE A 81 -2.63 3.14 -21.16
C PHE A 81 -1.37 3.83 -20.57
N ARG A 82 -0.17 3.49 -21.06
CA ARG A 82 1.07 4.19 -20.65
C ARG A 82 1.08 5.64 -21.12
N GLU A 83 0.58 5.92 -22.32
CA GLU A 83 0.45 7.29 -22.85
C GLU A 83 -0.50 8.14 -22.00
N ASP A 84 -1.60 7.56 -21.49
CA ASP A 84 -2.51 8.25 -20.56
C ASP A 84 -1.80 8.62 -19.25
N ILE A 85 -1.03 7.69 -18.66
CA ILE A 85 -0.23 7.94 -17.43
C ILE A 85 0.82 9.03 -17.70
N ASN A 86 1.56 8.92 -18.80
CA ASN A 86 2.60 9.87 -19.16
C ASN A 86 2.04 11.29 -19.40
N SER A 87 0.83 11.40 -19.93
CA SER A 87 0.16 12.70 -20.08
C SER A 87 -0.12 13.39 -18.75
N ILE A 88 -0.38 12.62 -17.68
CA ILE A 88 -0.61 13.16 -16.34
C ILE A 88 0.71 13.48 -15.65
N TYR A 89 1.72 12.61 -15.80
CA TYR A 89 3.06 12.85 -15.27
C TYR A 89 3.73 14.08 -15.88
N SER A 90 3.62 14.26 -17.20
CA SER A 90 4.23 15.39 -17.92
C SER A 90 3.71 16.76 -17.45
N ASP A 91 2.55 16.80 -16.80
CA ASP A 91 2.04 17.98 -16.11
C ASP A 91 2.67 18.10 -14.71
N GLY A 92 3.78 18.84 -14.63
CA GLY A 92 4.50 19.13 -13.38
C GLY A 92 5.66 18.18 -13.07
N LYS A 93 5.67 16.95 -13.61
CA LYS A 93 6.69 15.91 -13.34
C LYS A 93 6.89 15.61 -11.85
N ASP A 94 5.81 15.75 -11.08
CA ASP A 94 5.77 15.65 -9.62
C ASP A 94 4.91 14.46 -9.14
N LEU A 95 4.42 13.62 -10.07
CA LEU A 95 3.68 12.40 -9.74
C LEU A 95 4.63 11.40 -9.07
N GLN A 96 4.30 10.94 -7.86
CA GLN A 96 5.09 9.95 -7.15
C GLN A 96 4.75 8.51 -7.57
N GLY A 97 3.49 8.27 -7.95
CA GLY A 97 3.02 6.92 -8.23
C GLY A 97 1.61 6.79 -8.76
N ALA A 98 1.27 5.57 -9.19
CA ALA A 98 -0.06 5.20 -9.66
C ALA A 98 -0.60 3.89 -9.06
N ILE A 99 -1.89 3.87 -8.74
CA ILE A 99 -2.63 2.71 -8.22
C ILE A 99 -3.65 2.27 -9.27
N LEU A 100 -3.51 1.04 -9.75
CA LEU A 100 -4.29 0.48 -10.85
C LEU A 100 -5.39 -0.44 -10.31
N ILE A 101 -6.66 -0.04 -10.44
CA ILE A 101 -7.81 -0.72 -9.83
C ILE A 101 -8.69 -1.42 -10.88
N GLY A 102 -8.78 -2.74 -10.75
CA GLY A 102 -9.54 -3.63 -11.63
C GLY A 102 -8.74 -4.17 -12.82
N THR A 103 -9.43 -4.84 -13.74
CA THR A 103 -8.81 -5.41 -14.94
C THR A 103 -8.40 -4.32 -15.94
N LEU A 104 -7.16 -3.87 -15.87
CA LEU A 104 -6.55 -2.86 -16.74
C LEU A 104 -5.49 -3.50 -17.68
N PRO A 105 -5.08 -2.82 -18.77
CA PRO A 105 -4.05 -3.34 -19.66
C PRO A 105 -2.76 -3.75 -18.93
N SER A 106 -2.09 -4.75 -19.49
CA SER A 106 -0.83 -5.30 -18.99
C SER A 106 0.22 -5.31 -20.08
N ALA A 107 1.46 -4.98 -19.74
CA ALA A 107 2.62 -5.21 -20.59
C ALA A 107 3.34 -6.50 -20.19
N LYS A 108 4.09 -7.06 -21.14
CA LYS A 108 4.95 -8.21 -20.94
C LYS A 108 6.31 -7.97 -21.58
N ILE A 109 7.37 -8.41 -20.92
CA ILE A 109 8.72 -8.42 -21.51
C ILE A 109 9.23 -9.84 -21.64
N LYS A 110 10.00 -10.08 -22.70
CA LYS A 110 10.64 -11.37 -22.96
C LYS A 110 11.82 -11.57 -22.01
N VAL A 111 11.80 -12.68 -21.26
CA VAL A 111 12.92 -13.15 -20.44
C VAL A 111 13.14 -14.62 -20.79
N ASP A 112 14.34 -14.93 -21.29
CA ASP A 112 14.67 -16.24 -21.87
C ASP A 112 13.65 -16.71 -22.94
N LYS A 113 12.88 -17.75 -22.60
CA LYS A 113 11.86 -18.38 -23.46
C LYS A 113 10.44 -17.91 -23.15
N ASP A 114 10.24 -17.17 -22.07
CA ASP A 114 8.94 -16.77 -21.57
C ASP A 114 8.68 -15.26 -21.79
N TYR A 115 7.40 -14.88 -21.73
CA TYR A 115 6.97 -13.49 -21.58
C TYR A 115 6.38 -13.33 -20.18
N ILE A 116 7.03 -12.54 -19.35
CA ILE A 116 6.60 -12.25 -17.97
C ILE A 116 5.84 -10.94 -17.92
N LEU A 117 4.95 -10.76 -16.94
CA LEU A 117 4.26 -9.49 -16.75
C LEU A 117 5.25 -8.45 -16.22
N THR A 118 5.06 -7.19 -16.59
CA THR A 118 5.98 -6.16 -16.17
C THR A 118 5.28 -4.82 -15.99
N ASP A 119 5.36 -4.28 -14.78
CA ASP A 119 4.81 -2.97 -14.46
C ASP A 119 5.85 -1.85 -14.55
N ILE A 120 7.14 -2.16 -14.69
CA ILE A 120 8.13 -1.12 -15.01
C ILE A 120 7.81 -0.42 -16.33
N TYR A 121 7.08 -1.08 -17.23
CA TYR A 121 6.50 -0.46 -18.42
C TYR A 121 5.61 0.75 -18.12
N TYR A 122 4.96 0.79 -16.96
CA TYR A 122 4.13 1.91 -16.50
C TYR A 122 4.82 2.81 -15.48
N MET A 123 6.01 2.43 -15.01
CA MET A 123 6.80 3.15 -14.02
C MET A 123 7.84 4.06 -14.69
N ASP A 124 8.53 3.50 -15.68
CA ASP A 124 9.36 4.25 -16.62
C ASP A 124 8.43 4.83 -17.68
N LEU A 125 8.40 6.15 -17.81
CA LEU A 125 7.53 6.93 -18.67
C LEU A 125 8.28 7.63 -19.80
N ASP A 126 9.61 7.75 -19.73
CA ASP A 126 10.44 8.36 -20.77
C ASP A 126 11.35 7.39 -21.55
N GLY A 127 11.37 6.11 -21.15
CA GLY A 127 12.03 5.00 -21.81
C GLY A 127 11.29 4.48 -23.04
N THR A 128 12.06 3.81 -23.91
CA THR A 128 11.61 3.24 -25.18
C THR A 128 11.52 1.72 -25.12
N TRP A 129 10.40 1.18 -25.60
CA TRP A 129 10.10 -0.25 -25.57
C TRP A 129 9.98 -0.80 -26.98
N THR A 130 10.81 -1.79 -27.31
CA THR A 130 10.79 -2.46 -28.62
C THR A 130 9.89 -3.69 -28.55
N GLY A 131 8.89 -3.78 -29.43
CA GLY A 131 7.96 -4.91 -29.42
C GLY A 131 6.69 -4.71 -30.23
N ASN A 132 5.60 -5.29 -29.74
CA ASN A 132 4.30 -5.26 -30.39
C ASN A 132 3.24 -4.65 -29.46
N ASP A 133 2.96 -3.37 -29.70
CA ASP A 133 2.00 -2.55 -28.95
C ASP A 133 0.57 -3.08 -28.96
N LYS A 134 0.16 -3.76 -30.04
CA LYS A 134 -1.18 -4.36 -30.11
C LYS A 134 -1.35 -5.50 -29.11
N THR A 135 -0.27 -6.21 -28.81
CA THR A 135 -0.28 -7.35 -27.90
C THR A 135 0.29 -7.03 -26.52
N GLY A 136 0.89 -5.85 -26.34
CA GLY A 136 1.63 -5.48 -25.13
C GLY A 136 2.85 -6.36 -24.87
N LYS A 137 3.46 -6.96 -25.91
CA LYS A 137 4.61 -7.86 -25.78
C LYS A 137 5.88 -7.19 -26.29
N TYR A 138 6.84 -7.02 -25.40
CA TYR A 138 8.09 -6.32 -25.65
C TYR A 138 9.29 -7.27 -25.53
N THR A 139 10.35 -6.95 -26.27
CA THR A 139 11.58 -7.75 -26.32
C THR A 139 12.81 -6.97 -25.87
N ALA A 140 12.72 -5.65 -25.80
CA ALA A 140 13.78 -4.83 -25.26
C ALA A 140 13.24 -3.53 -24.66
N HIS A 141 14.00 -2.98 -23.72
CA HIS A 141 13.80 -1.71 -23.07
C HIS A 141 15.10 -0.89 -23.16
N SER A 142 15.00 0.42 -23.46
CA SER A 142 16.14 1.32 -23.55
C SER A 142 15.75 2.73 -23.10
N ALA A 143 16.75 3.57 -22.88
CA ALA A 143 16.62 4.90 -22.30
C ALA A 143 15.65 5.87 -22.99
N GLY A 144 15.33 5.64 -24.27
CA GLY A 144 14.44 6.54 -25.01
C GLY A 144 14.91 8.00 -24.99
N SER A 145 14.08 8.89 -24.45
CA SER A 145 14.40 10.31 -24.28
C SER A 145 15.02 10.67 -22.93
N GLY A 146 15.02 9.74 -21.98
CA GLY A 146 15.58 9.89 -20.64
C GLY A 146 16.56 8.75 -20.33
N ASP A 147 16.22 7.91 -19.37
CA ASP A 147 17.00 6.75 -18.94
C ASP A 147 16.09 5.50 -18.81
N VAL A 148 16.59 4.45 -18.16
CA VAL A 148 15.81 3.21 -17.92
C VAL A 148 15.31 3.14 -16.47
N GLU A 149 15.44 4.24 -15.73
CA GLU A 149 14.91 4.37 -14.39
C GLU A 149 13.40 4.56 -14.46
N PRO A 150 12.66 3.98 -13.52
CA PRO A 150 11.29 4.38 -13.32
C PRO A 150 11.19 5.81 -12.76
N GLU A 151 10.26 6.59 -13.29
CA GLU A 151 9.88 7.90 -12.76
C GLU A 151 8.97 7.76 -11.54
N ILE A 152 8.03 6.81 -11.59
CA ILE A 152 6.95 6.65 -10.61
C ILE A 152 6.86 5.21 -10.13
N TRP A 153 6.34 4.96 -8.92
CA TRP A 153 5.94 3.59 -8.55
C TRP A 153 4.57 3.24 -9.13
N VAL A 154 4.33 1.95 -9.38
CA VAL A 154 3.02 1.44 -9.83
C VAL A 154 2.61 0.25 -8.99
N SER A 155 1.34 0.20 -8.60
CA SER A 155 0.75 -0.92 -7.87
C SER A 155 -0.59 -1.38 -8.46
N ARG A 156 -1.04 -2.58 -8.10
CA ARG A 156 -2.28 -3.17 -8.62
C ARG A 156 -3.24 -3.70 -7.56
N LEU A 157 -4.54 -3.45 -7.78
CA LEU A 157 -5.67 -4.15 -7.16
C LEU A 157 -6.42 -4.95 -8.23
N SER A 158 -5.95 -6.18 -8.51
CA SER A 158 -6.40 -7.03 -9.63
C SER A 158 -7.18 -8.27 -9.17
N SER A 159 -8.39 -8.10 -8.63
CA SER A 159 -9.17 -9.21 -8.05
C SER A 159 -9.91 -10.10 -9.05
N LYS A 160 -9.94 -9.77 -10.35
CA LYS A 160 -10.76 -10.49 -11.34
C LYS A 160 -10.44 -11.98 -11.45
N GLN A 161 -9.18 -12.35 -11.27
CA GLN A 161 -8.71 -13.73 -11.36
C GLN A 161 -8.78 -14.47 -10.03
N VAL A 162 -9.19 -13.81 -8.94
CA VAL A 162 -9.29 -14.41 -7.60
C VAL A 162 -10.68 -15.02 -7.44
N SER A 163 -10.75 -16.30 -7.08
CA SER A 163 -12.01 -17.00 -6.80
C SER A 163 -12.48 -16.81 -5.36
N GLY A 164 -13.77 -17.08 -5.09
CA GLY A 164 -14.38 -16.96 -3.76
C GLY A 164 -15.33 -15.77 -3.60
N SER A 165 -15.28 -14.79 -4.50
CA SER A 165 -16.23 -13.68 -4.55
C SER A 165 -16.24 -12.98 -5.92
N SER A 166 -16.96 -11.86 -6.04
CA SER A 166 -16.93 -11.00 -7.23
C SER A 166 -15.79 -9.98 -7.16
N GLU A 167 -15.30 -9.50 -8.32
CA GLU A 167 -14.29 -8.43 -8.42
C GLU A 167 -14.68 -7.22 -7.55
N ILE A 168 -15.95 -6.81 -7.61
CA ILE A 168 -16.49 -5.67 -6.85
C ILE A 168 -16.45 -5.93 -5.33
N ALA A 169 -16.88 -7.11 -4.89
CA ALA A 169 -16.90 -7.46 -3.47
C ALA A 169 -15.48 -7.55 -2.89
N PHE A 170 -14.54 -8.12 -3.64
CA PHE A 170 -13.13 -8.14 -3.25
C PHE A 170 -12.55 -6.74 -3.10
N LEU A 171 -12.80 -5.85 -4.07
CA LEU A 171 -12.31 -4.48 -4.01
C LEU A 171 -12.90 -3.70 -2.84
N LYS A 172 -14.22 -3.80 -2.60
CA LYS A 172 -14.85 -3.16 -1.44
C LYS A 172 -14.26 -3.66 -0.13
N ARG A 173 -14.14 -4.98 0.04
CA ARG A 173 -13.55 -5.56 1.25
C ARG A 173 -12.10 -5.12 1.44
N TYR A 174 -11.30 -5.12 0.37
CA TYR A 174 -9.92 -4.63 0.44
C TYR A 174 -9.85 -3.17 0.90
N LEU A 175 -10.67 -2.28 0.34
CA LEU A 175 -10.68 -0.86 0.70
C LEU A 175 -11.16 -0.64 2.14
N THR A 176 -12.13 -1.43 2.63
CA THR A 176 -12.51 -1.43 4.05
C THR A 176 -11.35 -1.87 4.94
N LYS A 177 -10.69 -3.00 4.65
CA LYS A 177 -9.51 -3.44 5.41
C LYS A 177 -8.38 -2.39 5.43
N ASN A 178 -8.20 -1.67 4.33
CA ASN A 178 -7.21 -0.60 4.23
C ASN A 178 -7.58 0.57 5.18
N ASN A 179 -8.84 0.99 5.19
CA ASN A 179 -9.34 1.99 6.11
C ASN A 179 -9.18 1.54 7.58
N ASP A 180 -9.60 0.31 7.91
CA ASP A 180 -9.45 -0.27 9.24
C ASP A 180 -7.99 -0.28 9.71
N TYR A 181 -7.04 -0.64 8.81
CA TYR A 181 -5.61 -0.56 9.11
C TYR A 181 -5.17 0.87 9.44
N ARG A 182 -5.59 1.87 8.66
CA ARG A 182 -5.24 3.29 8.88
C ARG A 182 -5.83 3.87 10.15
N LEU A 183 -7.01 3.39 10.55
CA LEU A 183 -7.66 3.80 11.79
C LEU A 183 -7.10 3.08 13.02
N GLY A 184 -6.40 1.96 12.83
CA GLY A 184 -5.96 1.08 13.91
C GLY A 184 -7.08 0.17 14.43
N GLU A 185 -8.07 -0.13 13.58
CA GLU A 185 -9.32 -0.82 13.91
C GLU A 185 -9.40 -2.24 13.33
N LEU A 186 -8.29 -2.80 12.85
CA LEU A 186 -8.25 -4.21 12.45
C LEU A 186 -8.71 -5.11 13.61
N ASP A 187 -9.68 -5.98 13.35
CA ASP A 187 -10.04 -7.04 14.28
C ASP A 187 -8.86 -8.00 14.41
N SER A 188 -8.33 -8.23 15.62
CA SER A 188 -7.30 -9.24 15.90
C SER A 188 -6.05 -9.16 14.98
N PRO A 189 -5.35 -8.01 14.92
CA PRO A 189 -4.21 -7.82 14.02
C PRO A 189 -3.07 -8.82 14.33
N PRO A 190 -2.23 -9.15 13.33
CA PRO A 190 -1.06 -10.00 13.57
C PRO A 190 -0.08 -9.36 14.55
N ASP A 191 0.78 -10.19 15.15
CA ASP A 191 1.89 -9.72 15.96
C ASP A 191 2.86 -8.91 15.09
N HIS A 192 3.37 -7.80 15.63
CA HIS A 192 4.38 -6.96 14.98
C HIS A 192 5.76 -7.64 14.98
N LYS A 193 5.89 -8.67 14.13
CA LYS A 193 7.07 -9.50 13.93
C LYS A 193 7.15 -9.97 12.48
N GLY A 194 8.37 -10.19 12.00
CA GLY A 194 8.64 -10.69 10.66
C GLY A 194 8.82 -12.21 10.60
N LEU A 195 8.51 -12.79 9.44
CA LEU A 195 8.84 -14.18 9.08
C LEU A 195 9.72 -14.17 7.84
N VAL A 196 10.82 -14.89 7.89
CA VAL A 196 11.63 -15.26 6.72
C VAL A 196 11.55 -16.77 6.56
N TYR A 197 10.94 -17.24 5.48
CA TYR A 197 10.79 -18.65 5.16
C TYR A 197 11.44 -18.94 3.80
N LEU A 198 12.59 -19.60 3.82
CA LEU A 198 13.35 -19.96 2.62
C LEU A 198 13.26 -21.46 2.45
N ASP A 199 12.68 -21.89 1.33
CA ASP A 199 12.75 -23.30 0.92
C ASP A 199 14.22 -23.75 0.86
N ASP A 200 14.46 -25.04 1.05
CA ASP A 200 15.81 -25.61 1.12
C ASP A 200 16.63 -25.29 -0.16
N ASP A 201 15.98 -25.16 -1.33
CA ASP A 201 16.60 -24.74 -2.60
C ASP A 201 17.06 -23.26 -2.63
N SER A 202 16.55 -22.43 -1.71
CA SER A 202 16.86 -21.00 -1.55
C SER A 202 17.55 -20.70 -0.22
N SER A 203 17.96 -21.72 0.54
CA SER A 203 18.55 -21.62 1.88
C SER A 203 19.84 -20.80 1.96
N SER A 204 20.56 -20.65 0.84
CA SER A 204 21.78 -19.84 0.73
C SER A 204 21.51 -18.34 0.58
N ASN A 205 20.26 -17.93 0.35
CA ASN A 205 19.92 -16.52 0.17
C ASN A 205 19.93 -15.81 1.52
N THR A 206 20.49 -14.60 1.54
CA THR A 206 20.53 -13.76 2.74
C THR A 206 19.36 -12.79 2.71
N VAL A 207 18.52 -12.87 3.74
CA VAL A 207 17.38 -11.96 3.93
C VAL A 207 17.45 -11.39 5.34
N ASP A 208 17.74 -10.09 5.43
CA ASP A 208 17.87 -9.39 6.71
C ASP A 208 16.63 -8.54 7.01
N LEU A 209 15.55 -9.22 7.44
CA LEU A 209 14.31 -8.55 7.84
C LEU A 209 14.44 -7.82 9.18
N THR A 210 15.56 -7.99 9.91
CA THR A 210 15.78 -7.31 11.20
C THR A 210 15.94 -5.79 11.04
N LYS A 211 16.25 -5.33 9.83
CA LYS A 211 16.22 -3.91 9.46
C LYS A 211 14.82 -3.29 9.50
N ALA A 212 13.78 -4.10 9.36
CA ALA A 212 12.38 -3.65 9.39
C ALA A 212 11.66 -4.06 10.69
N TYR A 213 12.05 -5.19 11.31
CA TYR A 213 11.38 -5.75 12.48
C TYR A 213 12.36 -6.12 13.60
N ASN A 214 12.03 -5.77 14.85
CA ASN A 214 12.84 -6.17 16.01
C ASN A 214 12.79 -7.67 16.29
N THR A 215 11.68 -8.33 15.96
CA THR A 215 11.48 -9.77 16.14
C THR A 215 11.29 -10.42 14.78
N VAL A 216 12.15 -11.37 14.42
CA VAL A 216 12.09 -12.09 13.14
C VAL A 216 12.26 -13.59 13.38
N ASP A 217 11.29 -14.38 12.92
CA ASP A 217 11.40 -15.83 12.83
C ASP A 217 12.06 -16.18 11.48
N THR A 218 13.22 -16.84 11.50
CA THR A 218 13.89 -17.28 10.27
C THR A 218 13.92 -18.80 10.17
N HIS A 219 13.45 -19.33 9.04
CA HIS A 219 13.45 -20.74 8.69
C HIS A 219 14.08 -20.91 7.32
N ASN A 220 15.23 -21.58 7.25
CA ASN A 220 15.99 -21.79 6.02
C ASN A 220 16.59 -23.21 5.90
N THR A 221 16.20 -24.13 6.79
CA THR A 221 16.61 -25.53 6.76
C THR A 221 15.46 -26.42 7.23
N GLY A 222 15.26 -27.56 6.58
CA GLY A 222 14.19 -28.51 6.92
C GLY A 222 12.80 -27.91 6.73
N THR A 223 12.66 -27.04 5.73
CA THR A 223 11.42 -26.34 5.42
C THR A 223 10.43 -27.25 4.70
N THR A 224 9.14 -27.07 4.96
CA THR A 224 8.05 -27.93 4.43
C THR A 224 6.81 -27.09 4.17
N ALA A 225 5.89 -27.60 3.34
CA ALA A 225 4.62 -26.90 3.08
C ALA A 225 3.80 -26.76 4.38
N SER A 226 3.71 -27.85 5.16
CA SER A 226 2.98 -27.87 6.44
C SER A 226 3.57 -26.90 7.47
N GLY A 227 4.90 -26.77 7.49
CA GLY A 227 5.59 -25.80 8.34
C GLY A 227 5.24 -24.36 7.97
N PHE A 228 5.19 -24.04 6.67
CA PHE A 228 4.80 -22.72 6.21
C PHE A 228 3.32 -22.41 6.47
N GLU A 229 2.40 -23.35 6.22
CA GLU A 229 0.97 -23.21 6.53
C GLU A 229 0.71 -22.89 8.01
N GLY A 230 1.41 -23.60 8.91
CA GLY A 230 1.33 -23.33 10.35
C GLY A 230 1.76 -21.90 10.70
N LYS A 231 2.69 -21.31 9.95
CA LYS A 231 3.15 -19.93 10.17
C LYS A 231 2.20 -18.88 9.62
N LEU A 232 1.56 -19.14 8.47
CA LEU A 232 0.54 -18.24 7.87
C LEU A 232 -0.62 -17.91 8.83
N THR A 233 -0.99 -18.87 9.69
CA THR A 233 -2.08 -18.71 10.67
C THR A 233 -1.61 -18.16 12.02
N SER A 234 -0.30 -18.20 12.29
CA SER A 234 0.31 -17.82 13.58
C SER A 234 0.47 -16.31 13.79
N GLY A 235 0.17 -15.50 12.77
CA GLY A 235 0.04 -14.04 12.90
C GLY A 235 1.36 -13.26 12.83
N HIS A 236 2.24 -13.52 11.87
CA HIS A 236 3.35 -12.61 11.53
C HIS A 236 2.83 -11.47 10.66
N GLU A 237 3.13 -10.23 11.01
CA GLU A 237 2.72 -9.06 10.22
C GLU A 237 3.36 -9.06 8.82
N TYR A 238 4.64 -9.41 8.74
CA TYR A 238 5.40 -9.43 7.50
C TYR A 238 5.91 -10.82 7.18
N VAL A 239 5.66 -11.29 5.96
CA VAL A 239 6.06 -12.62 5.51
C VAL A 239 6.90 -12.52 4.25
N HIS A 240 8.15 -12.92 4.37
CA HIS A 240 9.04 -13.18 3.25
C HIS A 240 9.08 -14.68 2.94
N LEU A 241 8.77 -15.03 1.69
CA LEU A 241 8.82 -16.41 1.21
C LEU A 241 9.61 -16.53 -0.09
N GLU A 242 10.55 -17.46 -0.09
CA GLU A 242 11.18 -17.98 -1.30
C GLU A 242 10.94 -19.48 -1.39
N SER A 243 10.04 -19.89 -2.29
CA SER A 243 9.72 -21.30 -2.50
C SER A 243 10.74 -21.96 -3.45
N ALA A 244 10.64 -23.29 -3.60
CA ALA A 244 11.37 -24.03 -4.62
C ALA A 244 11.15 -23.40 -6.01
N LYS A 245 12.18 -23.48 -6.88
CA LYS A 245 12.19 -22.84 -8.22
C LYS A 245 11.33 -23.61 -9.25
N VAL A 246 10.05 -23.79 -8.94
CA VAL A 246 9.05 -24.48 -9.74
C VAL A 246 8.01 -23.48 -10.25
N LYS A 247 7.77 -23.46 -11.57
CA LYS A 247 6.74 -22.61 -12.21
C LYS A 247 5.35 -22.95 -11.67
N ALA A 248 4.79 -22.10 -10.81
CA ALA A 248 3.48 -22.31 -10.21
C ALA A 248 2.76 -20.99 -9.92
N THR A 249 1.62 -20.78 -10.56
CA THR A 249 0.82 -19.56 -10.33
C THR A 249 -0.11 -19.67 -9.12
N THR A 250 -0.55 -20.89 -8.80
CA THR A 250 -1.62 -21.15 -7.81
C THR A 250 -1.12 -21.78 -6.51
N SER A 251 0.20 -21.91 -6.33
CA SER A 251 0.79 -22.58 -5.17
C SER A 251 2.26 -22.21 -5.00
N PHE A 252 2.74 -22.22 -3.77
CA PHE A 252 4.16 -22.31 -3.45
C PHE A 252 4.58 -23.78 -3.41
N SER A 253 5.78 -24.08 -3.90
CA SER A 253 6.32 -25.45 -3.90
C SER A 253 7.46 -25.58 -2.89
N PHE A 254 7.47 -26.66 -2.12
CA PHE A 254 8.50 -26.91 -1.11
C PHE A 254 9.17 -28.26 -1.37
N LYS A 255 10.50 -28.31 -1.32
CA LYS A 255 11.24 -29.57 -1.45
C LYS A 255 11.35 -30.25 -0.09
N ASN A 256 10.94 -31.52 -0.04
CA ASN A 256 11.09 -32.35 1.15
C ASN A 256 11.65 -33.71 0.73
N GLY A 257 12.98 -33.82 0.78
CA GLY A 257 13.71 -34.94 0.18
C GLY A 257 13.42 -35.06 -1.32
N ASP A 258 12.98 -36.25 -1.75
CA ASP A 258 12.62 -36.51 -3.15
C ASP A 258 11.20 -36.04 -3.53
N THR A 259 10.43 -35.52 -2.57
CA THR A 259 9.04 -35.09 -2.78
C THR A 259 8.93 -33.58 -2.95
N THR A 260 7.86 -33.13 -3.59
CA THR A 260 7.51 -31.70 -3.69
C THR A 260 6.13 -31.50 -3.11
N GLU A 261 6.09 -30.83 -1.96
CA GLU A 261 4.88 -30.43 -1.27
C GLU A 261 4.41 -29.06 -1.76
N LYS A 262 3.17 -28.69 -1.46
CA LYS A 262 2.59 -27.44 -1.93
C LYS A 262 1.72 -26.78 -0.87
N VAL A 263 1.81 -25.46 -0.81
CA VAL A 263 0.82 -24.58 -0.18
C VAL A 263 0.05 -23.91 -1.29
N SER A 264 -1.25 -24.14 -1.36
CA SER A 264 -2.11 -23.67 -2.44
C SER A 264 -2.68 -22.28 -2.17
N TYR A 265 -3.26 -21.66 -3.20
CA TYR A 265 -4.00 -20.42 -3.03
C TYR A 265 -5.18 -20.55 -2.04
N GLY A 266 -5.74 -21.75 -1.85
CA GLY A 266 -6.82 -21.98 -0.88
C GLY A 266 -6.36 -21.69 0.54
N ASP A 267 -5.13 -22.12 0.88
CA ASP A 267 -4.54 -21.99 2.20
C ASP A 267 -4.23 -20.52 2.55
N MET A 268 -4.03 -19.68 1.52
CA MET A 268 -3.86 -18.23 1.69
C MET A 268 -5.13 -17.52 2.18
N SER A 269 -6.31 -18.14 2.05
CA SER A 269 -7.58 -17.53 2.48
C SER A 269 -7.67 -17.36 4.00
N SER A 270 -6.88 -18.12 4.76
CA SER A 270 -6.74 -18.04 6.22
C SER A 270 -5.43 -17.37 6.67
N ALA A 271 -4.66 -16.82 5.73
CA ALA A 271 -3.41 -16.14 6.06
C ALA A 271 -3.71 -14.86 6.83
N LYS A 272 -2.90 -14.62 7.87
CA LYS A 272 -3.06 -13.50 8.79
C LYS A 272 -2.01 -12.39 8.66
N GLY A 273 -1.05 -12.51 7.74
CA GLY A 273 -0.07 -11.46 7.53
C GLY A 273 -0.64 -10.24 6.81
N LEU A 274 -0.06 -9.06 7.05
CA LEU A 274 -0.44 -7.83 6.36
C LEU A 274 0.41 -7.61 5.11
N PHE A 275 1.70 -7.92 5.19
CA PHE A 275 2.66 -7.59 4.16
C PHE A 275 3.39 -8.85 3.71
N TYR A 276 3.46 -9.03 2.40
CA TYR A 276 4.03 -10.23 1.80
C TYR A 276 5.11 -9.88 0.77
N VAL A 277 6.20 -10.63 0.79
CA VAL A 277 7.15 -10.69 -0.31
C VAL A 277 7.28 -12.14 -0.75
N PHE A 278 6.86 -12.40 -1.99
CA PHE A 278 6.84 -13.73 -2.59
C PHE A 278 7.82 -13.77 -3.77
N LEU A 279 9.07 -14.11 -3.50
CA LEU A 279 10.10 -14.33 -4.54
C LEU A 279 10.06 -15.78 -5.03
N SER A 280 8.84 -16.18 -5.36
CA SER A 280 8.50 -17.54 -5.74
C SER A 280 8.01 -17.52 -7.19
N PRO A 281 8.52 -18.37 -8.09
CA PRO A 281 8.26 -18.26 -9.51
C PRO A 281 6.77 -18.17 -9.84
N TRP A 282 6.37 -17.15 -10.60
CA TRP A 282 5.03 -16.93 -11.11
C TRP A 282 3.93 -16.64 -10.06
N SER A 283 4.29 -16.44 -8.79
CA SER A 283 3.35 -16.13 -7.70
C SER A 283 2.56 -14.83 -7.90
N GLY A 284 3.16 -13.85 -8.57
CA GLY A 284 2.60 -12.55 -8.93
C GLY A 284 1.98 -12.49 -10.34
N ASN A 285 1.77 -13.62 -11.01
CA ASN A 285 1.17 -13.60 -12.35
C ASN A 285 -0.34 -13.32 -12.31
N TYR A 286 -0.72 -12.04 -12.22
CA TYR A 286 -2.11 -11.59 -12.10
C TYR A 286 -2.99 -11.85 -13.34
N ALA A 287 -2.42 -12.36 -14.43
CA ALA A 287 -3.20 -12.83 -15.58
C ALA A 287 -3.70 -14.28 -15.42
N ALA A 288 -3.15 -15.04 -14.47
CA ALA A 288 -3.53 -16.42 -14.21
C ALA A 288 -4.71 -16.50 -13.22
N VAL A 289 -5.66 -17.40 -13.50
CA VAL A 289 -6.74 -17.75 -12.57
C VAL A 289 -6.14 -18.24 -11.26
N ASN A 290 -6.62 -17.71 -10.13
CA ASN A 290 -6.17 -18.02 -8.78
C ASN A 290 -4.67 -17.82 -8.55
N TYR A 291 -4.10 -16.78 -9.15
CA TYR A 291 -2.73 -16.38 -8.83
C TYR A 291 -2.59 -16.12 -7.32
N ILE A 292 -1.57 -16.72 -6.71
CA ILE A 292 -1.50 -16.86 -5.25
C ILE A 292 -1.30 -15.53 -4.52
N ALA A 293 -0.57 -14.57 -5.11
CA ALA A 293 -0.42 -13.23 -4.54
C ALA A 293 -1.75 -12.45 -4.47
N GLY A 294 -2.72 -12.76 -5.34
CA GLY A 294 -4.05 -12.15 -5.27
C GLY A 294 -4.82 -12.67 -4.07
N HIS A 295 -4.72 -13.97 -3.80
CA HIS A 295 -5.36 -14.59 -2.64
C HIS A 295 -4.79 -14.10 -1.31
N SER A 296 -3.51 -13.67 -1.25
CA SER A 296 -2.96 -13.08 -0.03
C SER A 296 -3.55 -11.69 0.28
N ILE A 297 -3.61 -10.77 -0.69
CA ILE A 297 -4.13 -9.41 -0.41
C ILE A 297 -5.66 -9.34 -0.33
N PHE A 298 -6.37 -10.24 -1.01
CA PHE A 298 -7.83 -10.30 -0.98
C PHE A 298 -8.39 -11.30 0.05
N SER A 299 -7.51 -11.89 0.88
CA SER A 299 -7.87 -12.72 2.04
C SER A 299 -8.92 -12.03 2.93
N ASN A 300 -9.74 -12.84 3.60
CA ASN A 300 -10.76 -12.33 4.51
C ASN A 300 -10.16 -11.79 5.79
N ASP A 301 -9.16 -12.49 6.34
CA ASP A 301 -8.56 -12.15 7.61
C ASP A 301 -7.55 -11.03 7.37
N TYR A 302 -6.31 -11.24 6.91
CA TYR A 302 -5.47 -10.08 6.58
C TYR A 302 -4.51 -10.24 5.39
N GLY A 303 -4.20 -9.09 4.80
CA GLY A 303 -3.36 -8.89 3.64
C GLY A 303 -3.65 -7.53 3.01
N LEU A 304 -2.60 -6.72 2.85
CA LEU A 304 -2.65 -5.34 2.36
C LEU A 304 -1.61 -5.10 1.28
N ILE A 305 -0.44 -5.73 1.37
CA ILE A 305 0.62 -5.60 0.37
C ILE A 305 1.14 -6.98 -0.02
N ALA A 306 1.36 -7.17 -1.31
CA ALA A 306 2.20 -8.26 -1.80
C ALA A 306 3.17 -7.74 -2.86
N ILE A 307 4.45 -7.99 -2.68
CA ILE A 307 5.46 -7.86 -3.74
C ILE A 307 5.73 -9.28 -4.24
N ALA A 308 5.41 -9.57 -5.49
CA ALA A 308 5.45 -10.95 -5.99
C ALA A 308 6.02 -11.06 -7.41
N ASP A 309 6.61 -12.22 -7.68
CA ASP A 309 7.27 -12.52 -8.93
C ASP A 309 6.30 -13.02 -10.01
N SER A 310 6.24 -12.36 -11.16
CA SER A 310 5.45 -12.79 -12.31
C SER A 310 6.19 -13.72 -13.28
N GLY A 311 7.46 -14.02 -13.01
CA GLY A 311 8.40 -14.75 -13.86
C GLY A 311 9.07 -15.95 -13.19
N SER A 312 10.36 -16.16 -13.47
CA SER A 312 11.09 -17.41 -13.19
C SER A 312 11.72 -17.52 -11.80
N GLY A 313 11.62 -16.51 -10.94
CA GLY A 313 12.17 -16.51 -9.58
C GLY A 313 13.67 -16.20 -9.50
N SER A 314 14.24 -15.58 -10.54
CA SER A 314 15.67 -15.21 -10.60
C SER A 314 15.83 -13.71 -10.37
N PHE A 315 16.19 -13.29 -9.16
CA PHE A 315 16.42 -11.88 -8.84
C PHE A 315 17.85 -11.68 -8.37
N SER A 316 18.51 -10.62 -8.85
CA SER A 316 19.96 -10.43 -8.65
C SER A 316 20.37 -9.88 -7.29
N SER A 317 19.45 -9.33 -6.48
CA SER A 317 19.68 -9.00 -5.07
C SER A 317 18.41 -8.46 -4.39
N THR A 318 17.64 -9.33 -3.72
CA THR A 318 16.41 -8.95 -3.02
C THR A 318 16.63 -8.49 -1.58
N GLU A 319 17.82 -8.70 -1.01
CA GLU A 319 18.25 -8.16 0.28
C GLU A 319 18.00 -6.64 0.42
N LYS A 320 17.98 -5.91 -0.71
CA LYS A 320 17.78 -4.45 -0.76
C LYS A 320 16.32 -4.01 -0.68
N ILE A 321 15.33 -4.87 -0.97
CA ILE A 321 13.92 -4.45 -0.91
C ILE A 321 13.59 -4.00 0.52
N TYR A 322 14.03 -4.75 1.53
CA TYR A 322 13.82 -4.42 2.95
C TYR A 322 14.66 -3.24 3.41
N GLU A 323 15.86 -3.03 2.89
CA GLU A 323 16.69 -1.87 3.27
C GLU A 323 15.99 -0.55 2.96
N LYS A 324 15.25 -0.50 1.85
CA LYS A 324 14.48 0.67 1.44
C LYS A 324 13.12 0.78 2.11
N LEU A 325 12.68 -0.28 2.79
CA LEU A 325 11.48 -0.34 3.63
C LEU A 325 11.84 -0.42 5.13
N SER A 326 13.12 -0.22 5.46
CA SER A 326 13.68 -0.42 6.79
C SER A 326 13.21 0.65 7.77
N LEU A 327 13.36 0.36 9.07
CA LEU A 327 13.16 1.29 10.17
C LEU A 327 14.00 2.58 10.05
N ASP A 328 15.09 2.54 9.28
CA ASP A 328 15.96 3.70 9.07
C ASP A 328 15.49 4.57 7.90
N SER A 329 14.99 3.94 6.84
CA SER A 329 14.51 4.65 5.64
C SER A 329 13.08 5.18 5.76
N ARG A 330 12.18 4.42 6.43
CA ARG A 330 10.76 4.71 6.74
C ARG A 330 9.91 5.23 5.59
N LYS A 331 10.29 4.78 4.40
CA LYS A 331 9.54 4.95 3.16
C LYS A 331 8.28 4.11 3.18
N ASN A 332 7.28 4.58 2.44
CA ASN A 332 6.15 3.71 2.11
C ASN A 332 6.58 2.62 1.12
N PHE A 333 5.72 1.62 0.92
CA PHE A 333 6.00 0.51 0.00
C PHE A 333 6.29 0.96 -1.43
N GLY A 334 5.62 2.01 -1.92
CA GLY A 334 5.84 2.56 -3.26
C GLY A 334 7.21 3.20 -3.43
N GLU A 335 7.60 4.08 -2.52
CA GLU A 335 8.90 4.74 -2.49
C GLU A 335 10.05 3.72 -2.38
N GLY A 336 9.92 2.74 -1.48
CA GLY A 336 10.92 1.70 -1.33
C GLY A 336 11.03 0.82 -2.58
N PHE A 337 9.91 0.50 -3.22
CA PHE A 337 9.87 -0.25 -4.48
C PHE A 337 10.49 0.52 -5.64
N LEU A 338 10.20 1.82 -5.76
CA LEU A 338 10.78 2.70 -6.77
C LEU A 338 12.30 2.77 -6.64
N GLU A 339 12.80 3.06 -5.43
CA GLU A 339 14.23 3.12 -5.17
C GLU A 339 14.93 1.78 -5.38
N TRP A 340 14.27 0.67 -5.04
CA TRP A 340 14.82 -0.64 -5.31
C TRP A 340 15.04 -0.84 -6.81
N PHE A 341 14.07 -0.47 -7.66
CA PHE A 341 14.26 -0.55 -9.11
C PHE A 341 15.40 0.35 -9.60
N LYS A 342 15.48 1.59 -9.13
CA LYS A 342 16.60 2.51 -9.46
C LYS A 342 17.96 1.94 -9.06
N ALA A 343 18.04 1.26 -7.92
CA ALA A 343 19.27 0.64 -7.43
C ALA A 343 19.62 -0.70 -8.10
N ASN A 344 18.69 -1.31 -8.84
CA ASN A 344 18.84 -2.63 -9.46
C ASN A 344 18.57 -2.60 -10.97
N GLN A 345 18.88 -1.46 -11.60
CA GLN A 345 18.82 -1.31 -13.04
C GLN A 345 19.73 -2.32 -13.73
N THR A 346 19.22 -2.85 -14.83
CA THR A 346 19.98 -3.71 -15.72
C THR A 346 20.60 -2.85 -16.83
N THR A 347 21.90 -3.02 -17.07
CA THR A 347 22.55 -2.51 -18.29
C THR A 347 22.46 -3.52 -19.44
N SER A 348 21.88 -4.70 -19.17
CA SER A 348 21.67 -5.75 -20.16
C SER A 348 20.46 -5.45 -21.03
N THR A 349 20.58 -5.74 -22.32
CA THR A 349 19.47 -5.65 -23.27
C THR A 349 18.66 -6.96 -23.35
N THR A 350 19.04 -7.98 -22.58
CA THR A 350 18.42 -9.32 -22.60
C THR A 350 18.10 -9.89 -21.22
N ASP A 351 18.66 -9.34 -20.15
CA ASP A 351 18.40 -9.77 -18.76
C ASP A 351 17.45 -8.78 -18.07
N TYR A 352 16.17 -9.15 -18.05
CA TYR A 352 15.08 -8.37 -17.44
C TYR A 352 14.41 -9.14 -16.29
N ALA A 353 15.12 -10.02 -15.59
CA ALA A 353 14.49 -10.85 -14.57
C ALA A 353 13.84 -10.02 -13.44
N ASN A 354 14.49 -8.93 -13.02
CA ASN A 354 13.94 -7.96 -12.05
C ASN A 354 12.66 -7.26 -12.52
N TYR A 355 12.39 -7.19 -13.83
CA TYR A 355 11.19 -6.53 -14.37
C TYR A 355 9.90 -7.34 -14.11
N GLY A 356 10.05 -8.57 -13.62
CA GLY A 356 8.95 -9.46 -13.22
C GLY A 356 8.39 -9.18 -11.83
N LEU A 357 9.04 -8.34 -11.01
CA LEU A 357 8.54 -7.96 -9.69
C LEU A 357 7.34 -7.02 -9.82
N ILE A 358 6.22 -7.41 -9.21
CA ILE A 358 4.96 -6.67 -9.23
C ILE A 358 4.56 -6.30 -7.79
N LEU A 359 4.15 -5.05 -7.60
CA LEU A 359 3.60 -4.55 -6.34
C LEU A 359 2.06 -4.58 -6.39
N PHE A 360 1.45 -5.25 -5.42
CA PHE A 360 0.01 -5.35 -5.23
C PHE A 360 -0.39 -4.67 -3.94
N GLY A 361 -1.60 -4.11 -3.93
CA GLY A 361 -2.16 -3.47 -2.74
C GLY A 361 -2.03 -1.95 -2.76
N ASP A 362 -1.86 -1.38 -1.57
CA ASP A 362 -1.78 0.06 -1.33
C ASP A 362 -0.34 0.49 -1.02
N PRO A 363 0.40 0.98 -2.01
CA PRO A 363 1.82 1.30 -1.87
C PRO A 363 2.10 2.46 -0.91
N THR A 364 1.09 3.21 -0.49
CA THR A 364 1.27 4.35 0.43
C THR A 364 1.40 3.93 1.90
N LEU A 365 1.12 2.65 2.21
CA LEU A 365 1.30 2.09 3.55
C LEU A 365 2.78 1.94 3.93
N SER A 366 3.06 1.82 5.22
CA SER A 366 4.41 1.62 5.79
C SER A 366 4.40 0.65 6.98
N ILE A 367 5.56 0.06 7.26
CA ILE A 367 5.76 -1.03 8.24
C ILE A 367 5.81 -0.57 9.70
N ASP A 368 6.09 0.72 9.99
CA ASP A 368 6.28 1.20 11.38
C ASP A 368 5.72 2.64 11.55
N PRO A 369 4.41 2.79 11.84
CA PRO A 369 3.80 4.08 12.18
C PRO A 369 4.38 4.65 13.49
N PRO A 370 4.15 5.94 13.84
CA PRO A 370 4.64 6.48 15.11
C PRO A 370 4.05 5.70 16.30
N ILE A 371 4.68 5.77 17.47
CA ILE A 371 4.21 5.09 18.69
C ILE A 371 3.67 6.13 19.65
N ALA A 372 2.42 5.98 20.10
CA ALA A 372 1.83 6.80 21.16
C ALA A 372 2.09 6.19 22.54
N ALA A 373 2.28 7.05 23.53
CA ALA A 373 2.34 6.68 24.94
C ALA A 373 1.51 7.65 25.78
N ILE A 374 0.66 7.11 26.65
CA ILE A 374 0.01 7.89 27.71
C ILE A 374 1.03 8.07 28.82
N GLY A 375 1.37 9.32 29.12
CA GLY A 375 2.30 9.67 30.20
C GLY A 375 1.60 9.63 31.55
N SER A 376 0.57 10.45 31.73
CA SER A 376 -0.20 10.52 32.98
C SER A 376 -1.65 10.93 32.74
N ILE A 377 -2.52 10.43 33.62
CA ILE A 377 -3.90 10.90 33.79
C ILE A 377 -4.09 11.11 35.28
N GLU A 378 -4.12 12.36 35.69
CA GLU A 378 -4.17 12.76 37.10
C GLU A 378 -5.34 13.71 37.30
N TRP A 379 -5.95 13.73 38.48
CA TRP A 379 -7.05 14.66 38.75
C TRP A 379 -7.04 15.19 40.17
N THR A 380 -7.51 16.42 40.31
CA THR A 380 -7.72 17.09 41.60
C THR A 380 -9.06 17.82 41.58
N GLY A 381 -9.96 17.43 42.49
CA GLY A 381 -11.32 17.95 42.53
C GLY A 381 -12.08 17.60 41.25
N SER A 382 -12.42 18.61 40.45
CA SER A 382 -13.17 18.46 39.20
C SER A 382 -12.31 18.52 37.93
N GLU A 383 -11.01 18.77 38.04
CA GLU A 383 -10.12 18.91 36.88
C GLU A 383 -9.24 17.66 36.72
N VAL A 384 -9.19 17.13 35.50
CA VAL A 384 -8.37 16.00 35.07
C VAL A 384 -7.34 16.49 34.07
N SER A 385 -6.06 16.23 34.37
CA SER A 385 -4.92 16.53 33.51
C SER A 385 -4.47 15.28 32.76
N PHE A 386 -4.28 15.44 31.46
CA PHE A 386 -3.79 14.39 30.56
C PHE A 386 -2.43 14.79 30.01
N SER A 387 -1.50 13.85 29.99
CA SER A 387 -0.23 13.99 29.28
C SER A 387 0.06 12.76 28.43
N GLY A 388 0.55 12.99 27.22
CA GLY A 388 0.90 11.94 26.28
C GLY A 388 2.03 12.39 25.38
N SER A 389 2.75 11.42 24.84
CA SER A 389 3.88 11.64 23.95
C SER A 389 3.82 10.71 22.74
N GLY A 390 4.40 11.17 21.64
CA GLY A 390 4.66 10.33 20.48
C GLY A 390 6.16 10.11 20.35
N THR A 391 6.59 8.86 20.23
CA THR A 391 7.98 8.54 19.89
C THR A 391 8.08 8.20 18.42
N ILE A 392 9.02 8.85 17.77
CA ILE A 392 9.33 8.65 16.37
C ILE A 392 10.85 8.73 16.17
N LYS A 393 11.44 7.82 15.40
CA LYS A 393 12.90 7.77 15.21
C LYS A 393 13.46 8.93 14.36
N SER A 394 12.66 9.47 13.45
CA SER A 394 13.00 10.63 12.59
C SER A 394 11.76 11.49 12.28
N GLY A 395 11.93 12.74 11.87
CA GLY A 395 10.79 13.65 11.66
C GLY A 395 10.17 14.16 12.97
N SER A 396 8.92 14.60 12.92
CA SER A 396 8.20 15.13 14.08
C SER A 396 6.79 14.57 14.18
N ILE A 397 6.24 14.63 15.40
CA ILE A 397 4.80 14.43 15.60
C ILE A 397 4.09 15.72 15.21
N ALA A 398 3.11 15.61 14.32
CA ALA A 398 2.35 16.74 13.80
C ALA A 398 0.95 16.87 14.42
N SER A 399 0.35 15.78 14.92
CA SER A 399 -0.97 15.84 15.55
C SER A 399 -1.13 14.81 16.66
N TYR A 400 -2.10 15.06 17.53
CA TYR A 400 -2.45 14.20 18.66
C TYR A 400 -3.96 13.98 18.65
N LYS A 401 -4.44 12.87 19.21
CA LYS A 401 -5.86 12.66 19.43
C LYS A 401 -6.10 11.88 20.70
N TRP A 402 -6.96 12.42 21.56
CA TRP A 402 -7.47 11.80 22.78
C TRP A 402 -8.96 11.51 22.64
N ARG A 403 -9.38 10.33 23.07
CA ARG A 403 -10.81 10.00 23.21
C ARG A 403 -11.08 9.12 24.42
N SER A 404 -12.33 9.13 24.86
CA SER A 404 -12.91 8.32 25.93
C SER A 404 -13.98 7.41 25.35
N ASP A 405 -14.04 6.16 25.79
CA ASP A 405 -15.16 5.24 25.46
C ASP A 405 -16.53 5.81 25.87
N LYS A 406 -16.56 6.65 26.91
CA LYS A 406 -17.77 7.22 27.48
C LYS A 406 -18.11 8.62 26.96
N ASP A 407 -17.11 9.47 26.80
CA ASP A 407 -17.29 10.90 26.51
C ASP A 407 -16.89 11.31 25.08
N GLY A 408 -16.40 10.36 24.26
CA GLY A 408 -16.00 10.63 22.88
C GLY A 408 -14.67 11.38 22.77
N ASP A 409 -14.53 12.22 21.76
CA ASP A 409 -13.31 13.00 21.49
C ASP A 409 -13.07 14.05 22.58
N LEU A 410 -11.84 14.07 23.12
CA LEU A 410 -11.47 14.92 24.25
C LEU A 410 -10.54 16.07 23.87
N SER A 411 -9.51 15.80 23.06
CA SER A 411 -8.51 16.81 22.70
C SER A 411 -7.64 16.38 21.52
N GLU A 412 -7.03 17.37 20.87
CA GLU A 412 -6.00 17.19 19.83
C GLU A 412 -4.61 17.69 20.26
N ASN A 413 -4.45 18.02 21.55
CA ASN A 413 -3.17 18.44 22.12
C ASN A 413 -2.41 17.25 22.74
N SER A 414 -1.08 17.32 22.77
CA SER A 414 -0.26 16.33 23.48
C SER A 414 -0.56 16.28 24.98
N SER A 415 -0.99 17.41 25.56
CA SER A 415 -1.41 17.52 26.95
C SER A 415 -2.54 18.54 27.08
N PHE A 416 -3.51 18.28 27.94
CA PHE A 416 -4.65 19.16 28.17
C PHE A 416 -5.29 18.88 29.54
N ASN A 417 -6.10 19.83 30.01
CA ASN A 417 -6.96 19.65 31.18
C ASN A 417 -8.43 19.59 30.74
N SER A 418 -9.23 18.80 31.45
CA SER A 418 -10.68 18.74 31.26
C SER A 418 -11.39 18.70 32.61
N SER A 419 -12.50 19.44 32.72
CA SER A 419 -13.42 19.38 33.85
C SER A 419 -14.81 18.85 33.49
N SER A 420 -14.96 18.36 32.26
CA SER A 420 -16.24 17.92 31.68
C SER A 420 -16.38 16.41 31.58
N LEU A 421 -15.44 15.63 32.11
CA LEU A 421 -15.52 14.16 32.12
C LEU A 421 -16.69 13.69 32.97
N SER A 422 -17.42 12.71 32.46
CA SER A 422 -18.51 12.06 33.20
C SER A 422 -17.97 11.29 34.40
N ASN A 423 -18.72 11.22 35.52
CA ASN A 423 -18.32 10.33 36.63
C ASN A 423 -18.37 8.85 36.21
N GLY A 424 -17.43 8.04 36.69
CA GLY A 424 -17.39 6.58 36.51
C GLY A 424 -16.09 6.07 35.88
N ALA A 425 -16.12 4.81 35.43
CA ALA A 425 -15.00 4.18 34.75
C ALA A 425 -14.88 4.68 33.30
N HIS A 426 -13.64 4.91 32.88
CA HIS A 426 -13.26 5.31 31.53
C HIS A 426 -12.17 4.37 31.00
N SER A 427 -12.26 4.07 29.70
CA SER A 427 -11.13 3.66 28.87
C SER A 427 -10.70 4.86 28.04
N ILE A 428 -9.49 5.34 28.29
CA ILE A 428 -8.90 6.48 27.56
C ILE A 428 -7.97 5.95 26.49
N TYR A 429 -8.09 6.54 25.31
CA TYR A 429 -7.30 6.21 24.14
C TYR A 429 -6.52 7.44 23.67
N PHE A 430 -5.28 7.23 23.28
CA PHE A 430 -4.39 8.26 22.78
C PHE A 430 -3.64 7.77 21.55
N LYS A 431 -3.64 8.56 20.48
CA LYS A 431 -2.81 8.31 19.29
C LYS A 431 -2.12 9.57 18.81
N VAL A 432 -1.02 9.39 18.09
CA VAL A 432 -0.20 10.46 17.53
C VAL A 432 -0.10 10.32 16.01
N LYS A 433 -0.05 11.44 15.31
CA LYS A 433 0.14 11.51 13.86
C LYS A 433 1.52 12.09 13.57
N ASP A 434 2.30 11.43 12.74
CA ASP A 434 3.59 11.99 12.31
C ASP A 434 3.41 13.10 11.26
N SER A 435 4.49 13.82 10.96
CA SER A 435 4.53 14.87 9.93
C SER A 435 4.30 14.37 8.50
N LEU A 436 4.24 13.05 8.30
CA LEU A 436 3.90 12.41 7.04
C LEU A 436 2.44 11.93 7.04
N GLY A 437 1.65 12.30 8.05
CA GLY A 437 0.24 11.99 8.13
C GLY A 437 -0.10 10.62 8.70
N ARG A 438 0.85 9.85 9.22
CA ARG A 438 0.58 8.47 9.68
C ARG A 438 0.19 8.45 11.15
N TRP A 439 -0.94 7.83 11.48
CA TRP A 439 -1.38 7.64 12.86
C TRP A 439 -0.72 6.43 13.52
N SER A 440 -0.46 6.52 14.82
CA SER A 440 -0.12 5.38 15.68
C SER A 440 -1.35 4.52 15.96
N SER A 441 -1.13 3.27 16.38
CA SER A 441 -2.11 2.55 17.20
C SER A 441 -2.44 3.35 18.46
N GLU A 442 -3.62 3.11 19.05
CA GLU A 442 -4.02 3.77 20.27
C GLU A 442 -3.32 3.17 21.50
N ALA A 443 -2.61 4.00 22.24
CA ALA A 443 -2.29 3.70 23.62
C ALA A 443 -3.57 3.75 24.45
N GLN A 444 -3.78 2.78 25.33
CA GLN A 444 -4.98 2.67 26.15
C GLN A 444 -4.64 2.57 27.63
N THR A 445 -5.45 3.22 28.46
CA THR A 445 -5.46 2.99 29.91
C THR A 445 -6.88 3.12 30.46
N SER A 446 -7.11 2.54 31.64
CA SER A 446 -8.40 2.64 32.32
C SER A 446 -8.25 3.34 33.66
N PHE A 447 -9.18 4.25 33.97
CA PHE A 447 -9.27 4.88 35.29
C PHE A 447 -10.73 5.13 35.68
N THR A 448 -10.99 5.30 36.97
CA THR A 448 -12.32 5.68 37.48
C THR A 448 -12.27 7.10 37.97
N TYR A 449 -12.97 7.99 37.27
CA TYR A 449 -13.10 9.39 37.65
C TYR A 449 -14.28 9.58 38.61
N THR A 450 -14.07 10.34 39.68
CA THR A 450 -15.16 10.79 40.56
C THR A 450 -14.88 12.23 40.94
N ASN A 451 -15.73 13.13 40.46
CA ASN A 451 -15.67 14.54 40.83
C ASN A 451 -16.04 14.68 42.32
N THR A 452 -15.04 15.06 43.13
CA THR A 452 -15.21 15.28 44.58
C THR A 452 -15.35 16.76 44.93
N ALA A 453 -15.50 17.65 43.95
CA ALA A 453 -15.71 19.07 44.23
C ALA A 453 -17.03 19.25 44.99
N LEU A 454 -16.96 19.89 46.16
CA LEU A 454 -18.15 20.23 46.94
C LEU A 454 -19.06 21.15 46.10
N PRO A 455 -20.39 20.94 46.09
CA PRO A 455 -21.28 21.82 45.37
C PRO A 455 -21.17 23.24 45.94
N THR A 456 -20.74 24.20 45.11
CA THR A 456 -20.76 25.61 45.47
C THR A 456 -22.20 26.08 45.49
N ILE A 457 -22.78 26.25 46.69
CA ILE A 457 -24.07 26.90 46.86
C ILE A 457 -23.83 28.40 46.81
N THR A 458 -24.17 29.04 45.70
CA THR A 458 -24.28 30.50 45.62
C THR A 458 -25.63 30.88 46.21
N ILE A 459 -25.63 31.49 47.39
CA ILE A 459 -26.84 31.98 48.08
C ILE A 459 -27.25 33.34 47.54
#